data_AF-A0A2V7JR77-F1
#
_entry.id   AF-A0A2V7JR77-F1
#
_cell.length_a   1.000
_cell.length_b   1.000
_cell.length_c   1.000
_cell.angle_alpha   90.00
_cell.angle_beta   90.00
_cell.angle_gamma   90.00
#
_symmetry.space_group_name_H-M   'P 1'
#
loop_
_entity.id
_entity.type
_entity.pdbx_description
1 polymer ?
#
loop_
_entity_poly.entity_id
_entity_poly.type
_entity_poly.pdbx_seq_one_letter_code
_entity_poly.pdbx_strand_id
1 'polypeptide(L)'
;MSEPAIKPPPPPPPGPAPQPLHGIRPDKDTFLAEENPFEAMMERFDHAAQLLNLDPGLYKVLRNPEKQIIVSVPVLRDSGEVEVYTGYRVLYNTSRGPAKGGIRFDLNVTLEEVKALAAWMTWKCALVNIPFGGSKGGVVCDPTSMSMGELERVTRRYTASIIETLGPDSDVPAPDVNTNERVMAWIMDTYSMHHRHTVTSVVTGKPVEMGGSLGRREATGRGCMIVTREALGKLGMSLKGARVAVQGFGNVGSVTAELMAKEGAIIVAVSDKSGGVHNRQGLDIPDLLQWVREHRHIAGYPKGEQISKEAVLTVDCDVLVPAATENVITRKNAPHIKAKIICEGANGPTTAAADEIL
;
A
#
# COMPACT_ATOMS: atom_id res chain seq x y z
N MET A 1 -75.24 1.07 20.46
CA MET A 1 -74.93 -0.33 20.07
C MET A 1 -74.26 -0.25 18.72
N SER A 2 -73.00 -0.63 18.70
CA SER A 2 -72.00 -0.45 17.66
C SER A 2 -72.05 -1.57 16.62
N GLU A 3 -72.07 -1.22 15.33
CA GLU A 3 -71.86 -2.13 14.22
C GLU A 3 -70.43 -2.72 14.25
N PRO A 4 -70.22 -3.98 13.82
CA PRO A 4 -68.93 -4.63 13.91
C PRO A 4 -68.00 -4.22 12.76
N ALA A 5 -66.79 -3.79 13.10
CA ALA A 5 -65.73 -3.45 12.17
C ALA A 5 -65.29 -4.69 11.35
N ILE A 6 -65.32 -4.55 10.02
CA ILE A 6 -64.81 -5.52 9.06
C ILE A 6 -63.27 -5.54 9.16
N LYS A 7 -62.69 -6.69 9.51
CA LYS A 7 -61.23 -6.89 9.53
C LYS A 7 -60.67 -6.86 8.10
N PRO A 8 -59.52 -6.21 7.86
CA PRO A 8 -58.84 -6.25 6.57
C PRO A 8 -58.31 -7.66 6.26
N PRO A 9 -58.20 -8.02 4.97
CA PRO A 9 -57.73 -9.33 4.55
C PRO A 9 -56.25 -9.57 4.95
N PRO A 10 -55.85 -10.82 5.18
CA PRO A 10 -54.48 -11.15 5.52
C PRO A 10 -53.51 -10.80 4.37
N PRO A 11 -52.25 -10.44 4.68
CA PRO A 11 -51.25 -10.14 3.67
C PRO A 11 -50.97 -11.38 2.81
N PRO A 12 -50.60 -11.19 1.52
CA PRO A 12 -50.26 -12.29 0.64
C PRO A 12 -49.06 -13.08 1.20
N PRO A 13 -48.98 -14.39 0.92
CA PRO A 13 -47.85 -15.20 1.35
C PRO A 13 -46.55 -14.63 0.78
N PRO A 14 -45.43 -14.70 1.53
CA PRO A 14 -44.14 -14.26 1.03
C PRO A 14 -43.84 -14.99 -0.28
N GLY A 15 -43.44 -14.24 -1.31
CA GLY A 15 -42.99 -14.81 -2.57
C GLY A 15 -41.85 -15.80 -2.35
N PRO A 16 -41.62 -16.73 -3.30
CA PRO A 16 -40.54 -17.69 -3.18
C PRO A 16 -39.22 -16.95 -2.93
N ALA A 17 -38.47 -17.40 -1.92
CA ALA A 17 -37.13 -16.87 -1.64
C ALA A 17 -36.29 -16.92 -2.93
N PRO A 18 -35.45 -15.90 -3.21
CA PRO A 18 -34.58 -15.94 -4.37
C PRO A 18 -33.77 -17.24 -4.35
N GLN A 19 -33.88 -18.02 -5.42
CA GLN A 19 -33.06 -19.21 -5.58
C GLN A 19 -31.58 -18.78 -5.53
N PRO A 20 -30.71 -19.52 -4.82
CA PRO A 20 -29.29 -19.24 -4.90
C PRO A 20 -28.87 -19.45 -6.36
N LEU A 21 -28.52 -18.35 -7.03
CA LEU A 21 -27.72 -18.40 -8.25
C LEU A 21 -26.55 -19.36 -7.98
N HIS A 22 -26.26 -20.27 -8.92
CA HIS A 22 -25.14 -21.20 -8.84
C HIS A 22 -23.84 -20.41 -8.67
N GLY A 23 -23.54 -20.12 -7.41
CA GLY A 23 -22.58 -19.13 -6.99
C GLY A 23 -21.34 -19.84 -6.53
N ILE A 24 -20.22 -19.34 -7.02
CA ILE A 24 -18.89 -19.52 -6.46
C ILE A 24 -19.00 -19.33 -4.94
N ARG A 25 -19.05 -20.44 -4.19
CA ARG A 25 -18.97 -20.41 -2.72
C ARG A 25 -17.50 -20.55 -2.34
N PRO A 26 -16.92 -19.63 -1.54
CA PRO A 26 -15.65 -19.91 -0.89
C PRO A 26 -15.84 -21.09 0.08
N ASP A 27 -15.01 -22.13 -0.06
CA ASP A 27 -15.11 -23.39 0.71
C ASP A 27 -14.66 -23.26 2.19
N LYS A 28 -14.60 -22.07 2.79
CA LYS A 28 -14.11 -21.89 4.17
C LYS A 28 -14.86 -20.80 4.94
N ASP A 29 -15.09 -21.09 6.21
CA ASP A 29 -15.75 -20.24 7.20
C ASP A 29 -15.23 -18.80 7.14
N THR A 30 -16.15 -17.86 6.96
CA THR A 30 -15.91 -16.42 7.06
C THR A 30 -15.60 -16.08 8.52
N PHE A 31 -14.31 -16.11 8.88
CA PHE A 31 -13.84 -15.30 10.00
C PHE A 31 -14.23 -13.85 9.75
N LEU A 32 -14.55 -13.09 10.80
CA LEU A 32 -14.97 -11.69 10.71
C LEU A 32 -14.04 -10.92 9.75
N ALA A 33 -14.56 -10.64 8.54
CA ALA A 33 -13.76 -10.28 7.37
C ALA A 33 -12.97 -8.97 7.53
N GLU A 34 -13.36 -8.12 8.48
CA GLU A 34 -12.71 -6.84 8.76
C GLU A 34 -11.39 -6.98 9.55
N GLU A 35 -11.17 -8.06 10.30
CA GLU A 35 -9.96 -8.21 11.13
C GLU A 35 -8.83 -8.98 10.42
N ASN A 36 -9.13 -9.75 9.38
CA ASN A 36 -8.12 -10.49 8.61
C ASN A 36 -7.75 -9.75 7.31
N PRO A 37 -6.53 -9.22 7.18
CA PRO A 37 -6.10 -8.48 5.99
C PRO A 37 -6.20 -9.27 4.68
N PHE A 38 -6.07 -10.61 4.73
CA PHE A 38 -6.15 -11.47 3.56
C PHE A 38 -7.59 -11.57 3.05
N GLU A 39 -8.56 -11.81 3.93
CA GLU A 39 -9.97 -11.92 3.54
C GLU A 39 -10.51 -10.57 3.07
N ALA A 40 -10.15 -9.46 3.72
CA ALA A 40 -10.53 -8.11 3.27
C ALA A 40 -10.01 -7.79 1.85
N MET A 41 -8.81 -8.26 1.50
CA MET A 41 -8.29 -8.12 0.14
C MET A 41 -8.95 -9.10 -0.83
N MET A 42 -9.22 -10.34 -0.40
CA MET A 42 -9.94 -11.33 -1.20
C MET A 42 -11.36 -10.88 -1.55
N GLU A 43 -12.06 -10.15 -0.69
CA GLU A 43 -13.38 -9.61 -1.01
C GLU A 43 -13.36 -8.72 -2.27
N ARG A 44 -12.32 -7.88 -2.41
CA ARG A 44 -12.12 -7.07 -3.63
C ARG A 44 -11.82 -7.93 -4.86
N PHE A 45 -11.03 -9.00 -4.68
CA PHE A 45 -10.77 -9.97 -5.74
C PHE A 45 -12.05 -10.72 -6.14
N ASP A 46 -12.84 -11.17 -5.19
CA ASP A 46 -14.07 -11.94 -5.39
C ASP A 46 -15.08 -11.10 -6.18
N HIS A 47 -15.22 -9.80 -5.86
CA HIS A 47 -16.03 -8.88 -6.65
C HIS A 47 -15.50 -8.71 -8.08
N ALA A 48 -14.19 -8.51 -8.28
CA ALA A 48 -13.61 -8.40 -9.61
C ALA A 48 -13.78 -9.68 -10.44
N ALA A 49 -13.63 -10.85 -9.81
CA ALA A 49 -13.81 -12.15 -10.46
C ALA A 49 -15.25 -12.37 -10.93
N GLN A 50 -16.24 -11.92 -10.15
CA GLN A 50 -17.65 -11.94 -10.54
C GLN A 50 -17.92 -11.04 -11.76
N LEU A 51 -17.38 -9.81 -11.76
CA LEU A 51 -17.53 -8.88 -12.89
C LEU A 51 -16.91 -9.42 -14.19
N LEU A 52 -15.82 -10.18 -14.07
CA LEU A 52 -15.15 -10.82 -15.21
C LEU A 52 -15.79 -12.14 -15.63
N ASN A 53 -16.78 -12.65 -14.89
CA ASN A 53 -17.30 -14.01 -15.02
C ASN A 53 -16.18 -15.04 -15.11
N LEU A 54 -15.24 -14.96 -14.15
CA LEU A 54 -14.02 -15.74 -14.15
C LEU A 54 -14.33 -17.25 -14.10
N ASP A 55 -13.57 -18.04 -14.86
CA ASP A 55 -13.68 -19.51 -14.82
C ASP A 55 -13.57 -20.03 -13.36
N PRO A 56 -14.46 -20.93 -12.91
CA PRO A 56 -14.46 -21.39 -11.52
C PRO A 56 -13.17 -22.07 -11.08
N GLY A 57 -12.46 -22.75 -12.00
CA GLY A 57 -11.16 -23.36 -11.72
C GLY A 57 -10.10 -22.28 -11.51
N LEU A 58 -10.04 -21.31 -12.42
CA LEU A 58 -9.11 -20.18 -12.33
C LEU A 58 -9.36 -19.33 -11.07
N TYR A 59 -10.63 -19.08 -10.72
CA TYR A 59 -10.99 -18.43 -9.47
C TYR A 59 -10.38 -19.13 -8.26
N LYS A 60 -10.54 -20.46 -8.16
CA LYS A 60 -9.99 -21.25 -7.05
C LYS A 60 -8.48 -21.17 -6.98
N VAL A 61 -7.79 -21.20 -8.12
CA VAL A 61 -6.34 -21.05 -8.19
C VAL A 61 -5.91 -19.67 -7.74
N LEU A 62 -6.51 -18.61 -8.29
CA LEU A 62 -6.15 -17.23 -8.01
C LEU A 62 -6.50 -16.77 -6.60
N ARG A 63 -7.38 -17.47 -5.88
CA ARG A 63 -7.69 -17.20 -4.46
C ARG A 63 -6.65 -17.77 -3.49
N ASN A 64 -5.70 -18.59 -3.96
CA ASN A 64 -4.73 -19.27 -3.11
C ASN A 64 -3.28 -18.89 -3.47
N PRO A 65 -2.40 -18.65 -2.48
CA PRO A 65 -0.98 -18.44 -2.76
C PRO A 65 -0.29 -19.74 -3.21
N GLU A 66 0.61 -19.65 -4.19
CA GLU A 66 1.44 -20.77 -4.67
C GLU A 66 2.38 -21.33 -3.59
N LYS A 67 2.99 -20.46 -2.77
CA LYS A 67 3.99 -20.88 -1.78
C LYS A 67 4.01 -19.95 -0.57
N GLN A 68 4.08 -20.54 0.61
CA GLN A 68 4.23 -19.84 1.89
C GLN A 68 5.39 -20.45 2.67
N ILE A 69 6.34 -19.62 3.10
CA ILE A 69 7.55 -20.03 3.78
C ILE A 69 7.59 -19.33 5.14
N ILE A 70 7.78 -20.10 6.20
CA ILE A 70 7.96 -19.62 7.57
C ILE A 70 9.32 -20.11 8.06
N VAL A 71 10.15 -19.21 8.57
CA VAL A 71 11.52 -19.51 9.01
C VAL A 71 11.80 -18.94 10.39
N SER A 72 12.61 -19.66 11.17
CA SER A 72 13.22 -19.11 12.38
C SER A 72 14.51 -18.37 12.03
N VAL A 73 14.68 -17.18 12.58
CA VAL A 73 15.81 -16.28 12.34
C VAL A 73 16.57 -16.08 13.67
N PRO A 74 17.41 -17.06 14.09
CA PRO A 74 18.20 -16.95 15.31
C PRO A 74 19.35 -15.95 15.13
N VAL A 75 19.49 -15.01 16.07
CA VAL A 75 20.52 -13.96 16.06
C VAL A 75 21.10 -13.76 17.45
N LEU A 76 22.42 -13.70 17.53
CA LEU A 76 23.13 -13.26 18.73
C LEU A 76 22.98 -11.73 18.85
N ARG A 77 22.36 -11.26 19.94
CA ARG A 77 22.23 -9.86 20.29
C ARG A 77 23.55 -9.28 20.80
N ASP A 78 23.68 -7.97 20.79
CA ASP A 78 24.86 -7.30 21.35
C ASP A 78 24.99 -7.51 22.86
N SER A 79 23.88 -7.84 23.54
CA SER A 79 23.87 -8.28 24.95
C SER A 79 24.54 -9.64 25.18
N GLY A 80 24.78 -10.42 24.12
CA GLY A 80 25.24 -11.81 24.20
C GLY A 80 24.12 -12.85 24.31
N GLU A 81 22.85 -12.43 24.41
CA GLU A 81 21.70 -13.33 24.38
C GLU A 81 21.33 -13.72 22.94
N VAL A 82 20.80 -14.93 22.75
CA VAL A 82 20.27 -15.37 21.46
C VAL A 82 18.77 -15.08 21.42
N GLU A 83 18.36 -14.34 20.40
CA GLU A 83 16.95 -14.07 20.09
C GLU A 83 16.55 -14.82 18.82
N VAL A 84 15.30 -15.28 18.73
CA VAL A 84 14.80 -16.03 17.57
C VAL A 84 13.57 -15.34 17.00
N TYR A 85 13.77 -14.60 15.90
CA TYR A 85 12.66 -13.93 15.21
C TYR A 85 11.94 -14.89 14.26
N THR A 86 10.68 -14.58 13.97
CA THR A 86 9.91 -15.28 12.93
C THR A 86 10.00 -14.52 11.61
N GLY A 87 10.38 -15.20 10.54
CA GLY A 87 10.41 -14.67 9.18
C GLY A 87 9.38 -15.34 8.28
N TYR A 88 8.79 -14.57 7.38
CA TYR A 88 7.82 -15.02 6.37
C TYR A 88 8.30 -14.68 4.97
N ARG A 89 8.04 -15.55 4.00
CA ARG A 89 8.09 -15.23 2.56
C ARG A 89 6.95 -15.92 1.83
N VAL A 90 6.09 -15.16 1.20
CA VAL A 90 4.94 -15.65 0.43
C VAL A 90 5.14 -15.31 -1.04
N LEU A 91 5.04 -16.31 -1.90
CA LEU A 91 4.92 -16.14 -3.36
C LEU A 91 3.47 -16.45 -3.68
N TYR A 92 2.73 -15.45 -4.13
CA TYR A 92 1.29 -15.58 -4.34
C TYR A 92 0.98 -16.22 -5.68
N ASN A 93 1.52 -15.66 -6.76
CA ASN A 93 1.37 -16.20 -8.10
C ASN A 93 2.59 -15.81 -8.95
N THR A 94 3.13 -16.76 -9.71
CA THR A 94 4.29 -16.56 -10.60
C THR A 94 3.97 -16.81 -12.07
N SER A 95 2.69 -16.93 -12.43
CA SER A 95 2.27 -17.28 -13.80
C SER A 95 2.71 -16.26 -14.86
N ARG A 96 2.97 -15.01 -14.48
CA ARG A 96 3.43 -13.93 -15.38
C ARG A 96 4.95 -13.72 -15.41
N GLY A 97 5.71 -14.44 -14.57
CA GLY A 97 7.14 -14.27 -14.42
C GLY A 97 7.60 -14.35 -12.95
N PRO A 98 8.85 -13.98 -12.66
CA PRO A 98 9.43 -14.04 -11.32
C PRO A 98 8.57 -13.29 -10.30
N ALA A 99 8.54 -13.76 -9.05
CA ALA A 99 7.80 -13.09 -8.01
C ALA A 99 8.48 -11.78 -7.62
N LYS A 100 7.68 -10.75 -7.33
CA LYS A 100 8.19 -9.43 -6.91
C LYS A 100 7.48 -8.94 -5.67
N GLY A 101 8.27 -8.53 -4.67
CA GLY A 101 7.75 -7.68 -3.61
C GLY A 101 8.62 -7.55 -2.38
N GLY A 102 8.26 -6.56 -1.57
CA GLY A 102 9.12 -6.04 -0.50
C GLY A 102 9.25 -6.95 0.73
N ILE A 103 10.18 -6.61 1.60
CA ILE A 103 10.40 -7.23 2.92
C ILE A 103 10.14 -6.17 3.99
N ARG A 104 9.23 -6.46 4.93
CA ARG A 104 8.85 -5.57 6.05
C ARG A 104 9.46 -6.04 7.37
N PHE A 105 9.98 -5.12 8.18
CA PHE A 105 10.37 -5.41 9.57
C PHE A 105 9.42 -4.67 10.52
N ASP A 106 8.55 -5.39 11.22
CA ASP A 106 7.60 -4.82 12.18
C ASP A 106 7.18 -5.86 13.21
N LEU A 107 6.82 -5.45 14.43
CA LEU A 107 6.34 -6.36 15.48
C LEU A 107 4.97 -6.97 15.15
N ASN A 108 4.17 -6.29 14.33
CA ASN A 108 2.82 -6.70 14.00
C ASN A 108 2.73 -7.55 12.73
N VAL A 109 3.87 -7.90 12.11
CA VAL A 109 3.86 -8.74 10.90
C VAL A 109 3.19 -10.09 11.20
N THR A 110 2.15 -10.41 10.44
CA THR A 110 1.49 -11.72 10.47
C THR A 110 1.56 -12.41 9.11
N LEU A 111 1.38 -13.74 9.10
CA LEU A 111 1.32 -14.49 7.84
C LEU A 111 0.18 -13.99 6.93
N GLU A 112 -1.00 -13.71 7.51
CA GLU A 112 -2.16 -13.24 6.76
C GLU A 112 -1.93 -11.86 6.12
N GLU A 113 -1.28 -10.95 6.83
CA GLU A 113 -0.85 -9.66 6.26
C GLU A 113 0.13 -9.86 5.09
N VAL A 114 1.15 -10.72 5.25
CA VAL A 114 2.15 -10.99 4.20
C VAL A 114 1.48 -11.63 2.97
N LYS A 115 0.52 -12.55 3.16
CA LYS A 115 -0.29 -13.13 2.08
C LYS A 115 -1.09 -12.06 1.35
N ALA A 116 -1.77 -11.18 2.09
CA ALA A 116 -2.57 -10.10 1.53
C ALA A 116 -1.73 -9.18 0.63
N LEU A 117 -0.58 -8.75 1.15
CA LEU A 117 0.36 -7.89 0.44
C LEU A 117 0.99 -8.59 -0.77
N ALA A 118 1.24 -9.90 -0.72
CA ALA A 118 1.77 -10.66 -1.85
C ALA A 118 0.76 -10.76 -3.01
N ALA A 119 -0.53 -10.91 -2.71
CA ALA A 119 -1.55 -10.88 -3.76
C ALA A 119 -1.71 -9.47 -4.34
N TRP A 120 -1.72 -8.42 -3.51
CA TRP A 120 -1.70 -7.03 -4.01
C TRP A 120 -0.53 -6.78 -4.95
N MET A 121 0.65 -7.34 -4.67
CA MET A 121 1.79 -7.28 -5.60
C MET A 121 1.50 -7.99 -6.92
N THR A 122 0.84 -9.15 -6.90
CA THR A 122 0.42 -9.88 -8.10
C THR A 122 -0.48 -9.00 -8.98
N TRP A 123 -1.54 -8.45 -8.38
CA TRP A 123 -2.52 -7.63 -9.09
C TRP A 123 -1.91 -6.33 -9.60
N LYS A 124 -1.08 -5.67 -8.79
CA LYS A 124 -0.39 -4.44 -9.19
C LYS A 124 0.55 -4.69 -10.37
N CYS A 125 1.42 -5.70 -10.30
CA CYS A 125 2.33 -6.04 -11.39
C CYS A 125 1.55 -6.38 -12.66
N ALA A 126 0.45 -7.12 -12.53
CA ALA A 126 -0.39 -7.46 -13.66
C ALA A 126 -1.05 -6.23 -14.31
N LEU A 127 -1.62 -5.34 -13.50
CA LEU A 127 -2.32 -4.14 -13.93
C LEU A 127 -1.42 -3.17 -14.71
N VAL A 128 -0.19 -2.95 -14.23
CA VAL A 128 0.79 -2.08 -14.93
C VAL A 128 1.64 -2.84 -15.96
N ASN A 129 1.23 -4.07 -16.30
CA ASN A 129 1.83 -4.91 -17.33
C ASN A 129 3.35 -5.15 -17.18
N ILE A 130 3.82 -5.29 -15.94
CA ILE A 130 5.20 -5.68 -15.65
C ILE A 130 5.26 -7.22 -15.63
N PRO A 131 6.28 -7.87 -16.24
CA PRO A 131 6.39 -9.33 -16.31
C PRO A 131 6.86 -9.94 -14.99
N PHE A 132 6.11 -9.67 -13.92
CA PHE A 132 6.32 -10.21 -12.59
C PHE A 132 5.02 -10.79 -12.03
N GLY A 133 5.19 -11.85 -11.25
CA GLY A 133 4.24 -12.28 -10.25
C GLY A 133 4.28 -11.42 -8.99
N GLY A 134 3.59 -11.86 -7.94
CA GLY A 134 3.59 -11.18 -6.65
C GLY A 134 4.21 -12.00 -5.53
N SER A 135 5.04 -11.35 -4.72
CA SER A 135 5.53 -11.89 -3.46
C SER A 135 5.53 -10.84 -2.36
N LYS A 136 5.69 -11.28 -1.12
CA LYS A 136 5.97 -10.41 0.02
C LYS A 136 6.73 -11.18 1.08
N GLY A 137 7.58 -10.50 1.83
CA GLY A 137 8.21 -11.07 3.02
C GLY A 137 8.08 -10.14 4.21
N GLY A 138 8.35 -10.69 5.38
CA GLY A 138 8.50 -9.88 6.58
C GLY A 138 9.20 -10.63 7.69
N VAL A 139 9.75 -9.89 8.65
CA VAL A 139 10.34 -10.43 9.88
C VAL A 139 9.67 -9.75 11.05
N VAL A 140 9.20 -10.56 12.01
CA VAL A 140 8.56 -10.10 13.24
C VAL A 140 9.64 -9.57 14.17
N CYS A 141 9.90 -8.26 14.10
CA CYS A 141 10.94 -7.62 14.91
C CYS A 141 10.73 -6.10 14.99
N ASP A 142 11.27 -5.48 16.06
CA ASP A 142 11.37 -4.02 16.18
C ASP A 142 12.78 -3.53 15.81
N PRO A 143 12.98 -3.00 14.60
CA PRO A 143 14.29 -2.51 14.17
C PRO A 143 14.74 -1.24 14.92
N THR A 144 13.84 -0.54 15.62
CA THR A 144 14.19 0.66 16.40
C THR A 144 14.86 0.31 17.73
N SER A 145 14.63 -0.92 18.22
CA SER A 145 15.26 -1.47 19.42
C SER A 145 16.62 -2.14 19.15
N MET A 146 17.03 -2.22 17.89
CA MET A 146 18.23 -2.95 17.45
C MET A 146 19.39 -2.01 17.19
N SER A 147 20.60 -2.49 17.50
CA SER A 147 21.79 -1.88 16.94
C SER A 147 21.87 -2.11 15.43
N MET A 148 22.71 -1.31 14.76
CA MET A 148 23.00 -1.51 13.34
C MET A 148 23.58 -2.90 13.04
N GLY A 149 24.39 -3.45 13.96
CA GLY A 149 24.97 -4.78 13.81
C GLY A 149 23.93 -5.88 14.00
N GLU A 150 23.02 -5.73 14.96
CA GLU A 150 21.90 -6.67 15.16
C GLU A 150 20.99 -6.71 13.93
N LEU A 151 20.62 -5.54 13.40
CA LEU A 151 19.79 -5.43 12.19
C LEU A 151 20.44 -6.08 10.97
N GLU A 152 21.75 -5.92 10.80
CA GLU A 152 22.52 -6.60 9.77
C GLU A 152 22.45 -8.12 9.95
N ARG A 153 22.72 -8.64 11.16
CA ARG A 153 22.66 -10.08 11.45
C ARG A 153 21.28 -10.67 11.20
N VAL A 154 20.20 -9.99 11.60
CA VAL A 154 18.81 -10.37 11.28
C VAL A 154 18.61 -10.46 9.78
N THR A 155 19.00 -9.42 9.05
CA THR A 155 18.83 -9.36 7.59
C THR A 155 19.56 -10.50 6.88
N ARG A 156 20.83 -10.72 7.24
CA ARG A 156 21.66 -11.78 6.64
C ARG A 156 21.11 -13.17 6.97
N ARG A 157 20.75 -13.42 8.24
CA ARG A 157 20.19 -14.71 8.65
C ARG A 157 18.86 -14.99 7.97
N TYR A 158 17.96 -14.01 7.91
CA TYR A 158 16.68 -14.15 7.20
C TYR A 158 16.90 -14.47 5.72
N THR A 159 17.81 -13.73 5.06
CA THR A 159 18.15 -13.97 3.65
C THR A 159 18.66 -15.39 3.41
N ALA A 160 19.58 -15.87 4.26
CA ALA A 160 20.11 -17.22 4.18
C ALA A 160 19.00 -18.28 4.37
N SER A 161 18.03 -18.04 5.25
CA SER A 161 16.91 -18.96 5.51
C SER A 161 15.93 -19.07 4.34
N ILE A 162 15.85 -18.09 3.44
CA ILE A 162 14.95 -18.11 2.27
C ILE A 162 15.70 -18.21 0.93
N ILE A 163 17.00 -18.49 0.98
CA ILE A 163 17.90 -18.29 -0.16
C ILE A 163 17.56 -19.13 -1.39
N GLU A 164 17.06 -20.34 -1.19
CA GLU A 164 16.66 -21.25 -2.28
C GLU A 164 15.45 -20.75 -3.08
N THR A 165 14.70 -19.80 -2.51
CA THR A 165 13.57 -19.16 -3.20
C THR A 165 14.00 -17.91 -3.97
N LEU A 166 15.03 -17.22 -3.50
CA LEU A 166 15.50 -15.96 -4.08
C LEU A 166 16.24 -16.18 -5.39
N GLY A 167 16.10 -15.24 -6.30
CA GLY A 167 16.82 -15.27 -7.57
C GLY A 167 16.28 -14.26 -8.57
N PRO A 168 17.11 -13.77 -9.51
CA PRO A 168 16.67 -12.84 -10.55
C PRO A 168 15.50 -13.37 -11.38
N ASP A 169 15.48 -14.68 -11.62
CA ASP A 169 14.47 -15.37 -12.42
C ASP A 169 13.43 -16.13 -11.56
N SER A 170 13.45 -15.97 -10.24
CA SER A 170 12.52 -16.66 -9.32
C SER A 170 11.76 -15.70 -8.41
N ASP A 171 12.45 -15.00 -7.51
CA ASP A 171 11.86 -14.07 -6.57
C ASP A 171 12.84 -12.93 -6.25
N VAL A 172 12.39 -11.70 -6.49
CA VAL A 172 13.21 -10.49 -6.39
C VAL A 172 12.67 -9.57 -5.30
N PRO A 173 13.27 -9.55 -4.09
CA PRO A 173 12.84 -8.65 -3.02
C PRO A 173 13.00 -7.15 -3.30
N ALA A 174 12.41 -6.35 -2.42
CA ALA A 174 12.51 -4.89 -2.39
C ALA A 174 12.41 -4.36 -0.95
N PRO A 175 12.66 -3.06 -0.73
CA PRO A 175 12.28 -2.39 0.50
C PRO A 175 10.77 -2.39 0.72
N ASP A 176 10.38 -2.37 1.99
CA ASP A 176 9.05 -2.07 2.52
C ASP A 176 9.19 -1.34 3.87
N VAL A 177 8.16 -1.33 4.73
CA VAL A 177 8.21 -0.67 6.03
C VAL A 177 9.41 -1.14 6.85
N ASN A 178 10.16 -0.16 7.37
CA ASN A 178 11.42 -0.30 8.12
C ASN A 178 12.56 -1.06 7.43
N THR A 179 12.52 -1.23 6.11
CA THR A 179 13.67 -1.67 5.31
C THR A 179 13.99 -0.62 4.25
N ASN A 180 15.24 -0.60 3.79
CA ASN A 180 15.74 0.47 2.91
C ASN A 180 16.90 -0.04 2.04
N GLU A 181 17.57 0.87 1.35
CA GLU A 181 18.70 0.55 0.47
C GLU A 181 19.84 -0.19 1.18
N ARG A 182 20.10 0.11 2.45
CA ARG A 182 21.11 -0.59 3.25
C ARG A 182 20.71 -2.05 3.49
N VAL A 183 19.45 -2.28 3.87
CA VAL A 183 18.92 -3.64 4.02
C VAL A 183 19.03 -4.41 2.69
N MET A 184 18.68 -3.78 1.56
CA MET A 184 18.82 -4.41 0.25
C MET A 184 20.27 -4.70 -0.12
N ALA A 185 21.22 -3.85 0.25
CA ALA A 185 22.64 -4.10 0.07
C ALA A 185 23.08 -5.36 0.82
N TRP A 186 22.66 -5.55 2.08
CA TRP A 186 22.97 -6.76 2.84
C TRP A 186 22.32 -8.03 2.27
N ILE A 187 21.09 -7.93 1.76
CA ILE A 187 20.43 -9.07 1.10
C ILE A 187 21.20 -9.45 -0.18
N MET A 188 21.53 -8.46 -1.01
CA MET A 188 22.31 -8.68 -2.23
C MET A 188 23.67 -9.31 -1.94
N ASP A 189 24.39 -8.77 -0.95
CA ASP A 189 25.70 -9.26 -0.52
C ASP A 189 25.62 -10.70 0.00
N THR A 190 24.67 -10.97 0.90
CA THR A 190 24.46 -12.32 1.45
C THR A 190 24.15 -13.33 0.34
N TYR A 191 23.22 -13.00 -0.55
CA TYR A 191 22.88 -13.88 -1.66
C TYR A 191 24.09 -14.14 -2.58
N SER A 192 24.82 -13.08 -2.93
CA SER A 192 26.00 -13.14 -3.80
C SER A 192 27.11 -14.00 -3.20
N MET A 193 27.38 -13.84 -1.90
CA MET A 193 28.40 -14.61 -1.19
C MET A 193 28.08 -16.11 -1.16
N HIS A 194 26.81 -16.47 -0.96
CA HIS A 194 26.36 -17.85 -1.02
C HIS A 194 26.45 -18.44 -2.44
N HIS A 195 26.20 -17.63 -3.48
CA HIS A 195 26.30 -18.04 -4.89
C HIS A 195 27.72 -17.90 -5.46
N ARG A 196 28.68 -17.41 -4.67
CA ARG A 196 30.10 -17.24 -5.02
C ARG A 196 30.36 -16.34 -6.23
N HIS A 197 29.42 -15.46 -6.55
CA HIS A 197 29.58 -14.40 -7.55
C HIS A 197 28.57 -13.28 -7.29
N THR A 198 28.87 -12.08 -7.77
CA THR A 198 28.03 -10.91 -7.57
C THR A 198 26.74 -11.00 -8.40
N VAL A 199 25.59 -10.99 -7.73
CA VAL A 199 24.27 -10.99 -8.38
C VAL A 199 23.50 -9.74 -7.96
N THR A 200 23.71 -8.64 -8.68
CA THR A 200 23.05 -7.36 -8.35
C THR A 200 21.54 -7.41 -8.59
N SER A 201 21.04 -8.25 -9.49
CA SER A 201 19.64 -8.34 -9.89
C SER A 201 18.73 -9.08 -8.90
N VAL A 202 19.29 -9.75 -7.88
CA VAL A 202 18.49 -10.52 -6.91
C VAL A 202 17.56 -9.64 -6.06
N VAL A 203 17.87 -8.35 -5.88
CA VAL A 203 17.02 -7.40 -5.18
C VAL A 203 16.96 -6.05 -5.89
N THR A 204 15.84 -5.36 -5.72
CA THR A 204 15.66 -3.97 -6.17
C THR A 204 15.73 -2.99 -5.00
N GLY A 205 15.96 -1.71 -5.28
CA GLY A 205 16.03 -0.68 -4.24
C GLY A 205 17.34 -0.65 -3.46
N LYS A 206 18.41 -1.11 -4.10
CA LYS A 206 19.80 -0.98 -3.64
C LYS A 206 20.30 0.47 -3.76
N PRO A 207 21.42 0.83 -3.10
CA PRO A 207 22.14 2.07 -3.36
C PRO A 207 22.56 2.16 -4.83
N VAL A 208 22.72 3.38 -5.34
CA VAL A 208 23.08 3.63 -6.76
C VAL A 208 24.44 2.99 -7.07
N GLU A 209 25.38 3.09 -6.14
CA GLU A 209 26.74 2.54 -6.20
C GLU A 209 26.75 1.00 -6.34
N MET A 210 25.65 0.34 -5.98
CA MET A 210 25.49 -1.12 -6.06
C MET A 210 24.50 -1.56 -7.15
N GLY A 211 24.29 -0.72 -8.18
CA GLY A 211 23.35 -1.01 -9.26
C GLY A 211 21.89 -0.71 -8.90
N GLY A 212 21.66 0.23 -7.98
CA GLY A 212 20.38 0.88 -7.77
C GLY A 212 20.01 1.79 -8.95
N SER A 213 18.70 2.00 -9.16
CA SER A 213 18.23 2.89 -10.23
C SER A 213 18.15 4.33 -9.74
N LEU A 214 18.69 5.25 -10.54
CA LEU A 214 18.34 6.67 -10.43
C LEU A 214 16.82 6.85 -10.59
N GLY A 215 16.28 7.88 -9.95
CA GLY A 215 14.85 8.19 -10.00
C GLY A 215 13.96 7.29 -9.14
N ARG A 216 14.47 6.22 -8.51
CA ARG A 216 13.67 5.34 -7.64
C ARG A 216 12.95 6.11 -6.54
N ARG A 217 13.65 7.06 -5.90
CA ARG A 217 13.09 7.88 -4.82
C ARG A 217 11.84 8.64 -5.28
N GLU A 218 11.87 9.14 -6.51
CA GLU A 218 10.81 10.01 -7.05
C GLU A 218 9.71 9.24 -7.79
N ALA A 219 9.92 7.96 -8.09
CA ALA A 219 9.08 7.20 -9.02
C ALA A 219 7.59 7.19 -8.64
N THR A 220 7.26 6.94 -7.37
CA THR A 220 5.85 6.88 -6.94
C THR A 220 5.17 8.25 -7.01
N GLY A 221 5.82 9.31 -6.54
CA GLY A 221 5.25 10.65 -6.60
C GLY A 221 5.11 11.16 -8.03
N ARG A 222 6.09 10.83 -8.89
CA ARG A 222 6.00 11.05 -10.34
C ARG A 222 4.85 10.27 -10.97
N GLY A 223 4.63 9.02 -10.56
CA GLY A 223 3.49 8.21 -10.96
C GLY A 223 2.17 8.89 -10.61
N CYS A 224 2.02 9.37 -9.37
CA CYS A 224 0.83 10.11 -8.90
C CYS A 224 0.56 11.36 -9.77
N MET A 225 1.60 12.14 -10.07
CA MET A 225 1.50 13.29 -10.97
C MET A 225 1.01 12.88 -12.37
N ILE A 226 1.60 11.84 -12.96
CA ILE A 226 1.24 11.37 -14.31
C ILE A 226 -0.23 10.91 -14.33
N VAL A 227 -0.63 10.00 -13.45
CA VAL A 227 -2.01 9.47 -13.45
C VAL A 227 -3.05 10.55 -13.17
N THR A 228 -2.74 11.51 -12.29
CA THR A 228 -3.59 12.67 -12.03
C THR A 228 -3.76 13.53 -13.27
N ARG A 229 -2.67 13.82 -13.99
CA ARG A 229 -2.71 14.62 -15.22
C ARG A 229 -3.59 13.95 -16.28
N GLU A 230 -3.43 12.64 -16.48
CA GLU A 230 -4.25 11.89 -17.44
C GLU A 230 -5.73 11.84 -17.01
N ALA A 231 -6.00 11.66 -15.70
CA ALA A 231 -7.36 11.66 -15.16
C ALA A 231 -8.05 13.04 -15.30
N LEU A 232 -7.34 14.13 -15.02
CA LEU A 232 -7.84 15.49 -15.28
C LEU A 232 -8.17 15.70 -16.76
N GLY A 233 -7.30 15.21 -17.65
CA GLY A 233 -7.53 15.26 -19.10
C GLY A 233 -8.84 14.59 -19.52
N LYS A 234 -9.23 13.48 -18.89
CA LYS A 234 -10.52 12.81 -19.13
C LYS A 234 -11.72 13.65 -18.70
N LEU A 235 -11.54 14.56 -17.74
CA LEU A 235 -12.56 15.52 -17.30
C LEU A 235 -12.52 16.85 -18.07
N GLY A 236 -11.69 16.97 -19.10
CA GLY A 236 -11.48 18.23 -19.83
C GLY A 236 -10.76 19.31 -19.00
N MET A 237 -10.07 18.90 -17.92
CA MET A 237 -9.32 19.78 -17.04
C MET A 237 -7.81 19.64 -17.28
N SER A 238 -7.05 20.67 -16.93
CA SER A 238 -5.59 20.65 -16.97
C SER A 238 -5.03 20.56 -15.55
N LEU A 239 -3.85 19.97 -15.40
CA LEU A 239 -3.09 20.02 -14.15
C LEU A 239 -2.65 21.46 -13.83
N LYS A 240 -2.35 22.25 -14.86
CA LYS A 240 -2.01 23.66 -14.70
C LYS A 240 -3.23 24.44 -14.21
N GLY A 241 -3.09 25.05 -13.03
CA GLY A 241 -4.16 25.79 -12.34
C GLY A 241 -5.09 24.93 -11.49
N ALA A 242 -4.97 23.60 -11.52
CA ALA A 242 -5.75 22.73 -10.64
C ALA A 242 -5.34 22.93 -9.19
N ARG A 243 -6.32 23.00 -8.28
CA ARG A 243 -6.04 23.08 -6.83
C ARG A 243 -5.82 21.68 -6.28
N VAL A 244 -4.71 21.46 -5.59
CA VAL A 244 -4.32 20.14 -5.08
C VAL A 244 -4.12 20.18 -3.58
N ALA A 245 -4.70 19.22 -2.88
CA ALA A 245 -4.44 18.96 -1.47
C ALA A 245 -3.66 17.64 -1.32
N VAL A 246 -2.60 17.62 -0.50
CA VAL A 246 -1.75 16.44 -0.32
C VAL A 246 -1.70 16.04 1.15
N GLN A 247 -2.28 14.90 1.48
CA GLN A 247 -2.17 14.34 2.82
C GLN A 247 -0.93 13.45 2.91
N GLY A 248 -0.04 13.75 3.86
CA GLY A 248 1.25 13.08 4.00
C GLY A 248 2.36 13.73 3.18
N PHE A 249 3.29 14.40 3.86
CA PHE A 249 4.43 15.07 3.23
C PHE A 249 5.75 14.30 3.38
N GLY A 250 5.65 12.97 3.36
CA GLY A 250 6.80 12.07 3.27
C GLY A 250 7.33 11.97 1.84
N ASN A 251 8.09 10.91 1.53
CA ASN A 251 8.72 10.76 0.21
C ASN A 251 7.72 10.83 -0.96
N VAL A 252 6.57 10.14 -0.86
CA VAL A 252 5.57 10.14 -1.93
C VAL A 252 4.90 11.51 -2.07
N GLY A 253 4.24 12.00 -1.03
CA GLY A 253 3.45 13.23 -1.14
C GLY A 253 4.28 14.49 -1.38
N SER A 254 5.49 14.60 -0.80
CA SER A 254 6.36 15.75 -1.05
C SER A 254 6.87 15.80 -2.50
N VAL A 255 7.26 14.65 -3.07
CA VAL A 255 7.62 14.55 -4.50
C VAL A 255 6.41 14.81 -5.39
N THR A 256 5.24 14.28 -5.05
CA THR A 256 4.00 14.56 -5.80
C THR A 256 3.69 16.06 -5.81
N ALA A 257 3.71 16.71 -4.64
CA ALA A 257 3.47 18.14 -4.51
C ALA A 257 4.48 18.96 -5.32
N GLU A 258 5.77 18.62 -5.22
CA GLU A 258 6.85 19.32 -5.94
C GLU A 258 6.68 19.20 -7.47
N LEU A 259 6.43 17.99 -7.96
CA LEU A 259 6.29 17.75 -9.40
C LEU A 259 5.00 18.35 -9.97
N MET A 260 3.88 18.25 -9.25
CA MET A 260 2.63 18.89 -9.65
C MET A 260 2.75 20.43 -9.64
N ALA A 261 3.41 21.01 -8.65
CA ALA A 261 3.68 22.45 -8.61
C ALA A 261 4.53 22.91 -9.80
N LYS A 262 5.54 22.12 -10.20
CA LYS A 262 6.36 22.39 -11.41
C LYS A 262 5.55 22.35 -12.70
N GLU A 263 4.51 21.52 -12.78
CA GLU A 263 3.55 21.48 -13.89
C GLU A 263 2.46 22.57 -13.79
N GLY A 264 2.55 23.44 -12.78
CA GLY A 264 1.67 24.60 -12.61
C GLY A 264 0.38 24.33 -11.82
N ALA A 265 0.29 23.21 -11.10
CA ALA A 265 -0.78 23.00 -10.12
C ALA A 265 -0.60 23.93 -8.91
N ILE A 266 -1.71 24.29 -8.27
CA ILE A 266 -1.73 25.15 -7.09
C ILE A 266 -1.91 24.24 -5.87
N ILE A 267 -0.82 23.98 -5.12
CA ILE A 267 -0.91 23.15 -3.91
C ILE A 267 -1.53 23.99 -2.80
N VAL A 268 -2.79 23.74 -2.46
CA VAL A 268 -3.55 24.56 -1.51
C VAL A 268 -3.45 24.06 -0.08
N ALA A 269 -3.15 22.78 0.14
CA ALA A 269 -2.98 22.23 1.48
C ALA A 269 -2.01 21.05 1.49
N VAL A 270 -1.23 20.93 2.57
CA VAL A 270 -0.45 19.72 2.86
C VAL A 270 -0.52 19.34 4.33
N SER A 271 -0.35 18.06 4.66
CA SER A 271 -0.21 17.60 6.06
C SER A 271 0.88 16.57 6.26
N ASP A 272 1.36 16.46 7.49
CA ASP A 272 2.12 15.31 7.99
C ASP A 272 1.57 14.87 9.38
N LYS A 273 2.36 14.08 10.10
CA LYS A 273 1.99 13.61 11.45
C LYS A 273 1.82 14.73 12.49
N SER A 274 2.42 15.91 12.27
CA SER A 274 2.44 17.03 13.20
C SER A 274 1.26 17.99 13.03
N GLY A 275 0.67 18.04 11.84
CA GLY A 275 -0.43 18.97 11.52
C GLY A 275 -0.60 19.15 10.02
N GLY A 276 -1.40 20.15 9.64
CA GLY A 276 -1.60 20.58 8.27
C GLY A 276 -1.39 22.08 8.10
N VAL A 277 -1.07 22.48 6.87
CA VAL A 277 -1.02 23.88 6.47
C VAL A 277 -1.85 24.08 5.21
N HIS A 278 -2.61 25.17 5.19
CA HIS A 278 -3.51 25.53 4.10
C HIS A 278 -3.24 26.97 3.64
N ASN A 279 -3.20 27.17 2.33
CA ASN A 279 -3.18 28.47 1.70
C ASN A 279 -4.00 28.41 0.41
N ARG A 280 -5.14 29.09 0.39
CA ARG A 280 -6.04 29.12 -0.77
C ARG A 280 -5.38 29.66 -2.04
N GLN A 281 -4.35 30.49 -1.91
CA GLN A 281 -3.60 31.06 -3.04
C GLN A 281 -2.46 30.13 -3.52
N GLY A 282 -2.16 29.06 -2.78
CA GLY A 282 -1.08 28.13 -3.04
C GLY A 282 0.08 28.26 -2.04
N LEU A 283 0.71 27.12 -1.74
CA LEU A 283 1.89 27.00 -0.90
C LEU A 283 3.16 27.04 -1.76
N ASP A 284 4.21 27.70 -1.27
CA ASP A 284 5.55 27.64 -1.86
C ASP A 284 6.20 26.30 -1.49
N ILE A 285 6.11 25.32 -2.40
CA ILE A 285 6.59 23.96 -2.14
C ILE A 285 8.12 23.89 -1.95
N PRO A 286 8.96 24.57 -2.75
CA PRO A 286 10.40 24.66 -2.47
C PRO A 286 10.73 25.15 -1.05
N ASP A 287 10.07 26.22 -0.59
CA ASP A 287 10.25 26.78 0.75
C ASP A 287 9.75 25.83 1.84
N LEU A 288 8.59 25.19 1.63
CA LEU A 288 8.04 24.21 2.56
C LEU A 288 8.90 22.94 2.66
N LEU A 289 9.50 22.49 1.55
CA LEU A 289 10.48 21.41 1.54
C LEU A 289 11.75 21.80 2.32
N GLN A 290 12.17 23.05 2.28
CA GLN A 290 13.27 23.54 3.11
C GLN A 290 12.89 23.53 4.59
N TRP A 291 11.72 24.04 4.94
CA TRP A 291 11.20 24.02 6.30
C TRP A 291 11.21 22.62 6.91
N VAL A 292 10.65 21.63 6.19
CA VAL A 292 10.57 20.23 6.68
C VAL A 292 11.96 19.60 6.76
N ARG A 293 12.91 19.97 5.91
CA ARG A 293 14.31 19.50 6.03
C ARG A 293 14.97 20.00 7.31
N GLU A 294 14.72 21.25 7.70
CA GLU A 294 15.30 21.88 8.89
C GLU A 294 14.60 21.45 10.18
N HIS A 295 13.26 21.43 10.19
CA HIS A 295 12.45 21.23 11.40
C HIS A 295 11.96 19.78 11.57
N ARG A 296 12.02 18.96 10.51
CA ARG A 296 11.55 17.57 10.48
C ARG A 296 10.03 17.39 10.57
N HIS A 297 9.26 18.48 10.50
CA HIS A 297 7.80 18.48 10.55
C HIS A 297 7.21 19.74 9.89
N ILE A 298 5.93 19.69 9.50
CA ILE A 298 5.20 20.83 8.88
C ILE A 298 4.69 21.84 9.91
N ALA A 299 4.30 21.39 11.11
CA ALA A 299 3.70 22.28 12.11
C ALA A 299 4.56 23.51 12.38
N GLY A 300 3.92 24.68 12.45
CA GLY A 300 4.60 25.96 12.67
C GLY A 300 5.11 26.65 11.40
N TYR A 301 4.93 26.06 10.21
CA TYR A 301 5.28 26.74 8.95
C TYR A 301 4.54 28.09 8.82
N PRO A 302 5.25 29.23 8.72
CA PRO A 302 4.64 30.55 8.91
C PRO A 302 3.85 31.07 7.71
N LYS A 303 4.04 30.51 6.51
CA LYS A 303 3.45 31.00 5.26
C LYS A 303 2.16 30.26 4.87
N GLY A 304 1.29 30.01 5.85
CA GLY A 304 -0.03 29.43 5.65
C GLY A 304 -0.83 29.29 6.94
N GLU A 305 -2.12 29.07 6.80
CA GLU A 305 -3.04 28.82 7.90
C GLU A 305 -2.80 27.41 8.45
N GLN A 306 -2.59 27.31 9.76
CA GLN A 306 -2.45 26.02 10.43
C GLN A 306 -3.82 25.35 10.57
N ILE A 307 -3.93 24.11 10.12
CA ILE A 307 -5.14 23.29 10.22
C ILE A 307 -4.78 21.91 10.77
N SER A 308 -5.78 21.13 11.17
CA SER A 308 -5.52 19.73 11.55
C SER A 308 -5.11 18.91 10.32
N LYS A 309 -4.39 17.80 10.54
CA LYS A 309 -4.00 16.90 9.45
C LYS A 309 -5.20 16.26 8.77
N GLU A 310 -6.30 16.06 9.50
CA GLU A 310 -7.57 15.54 9.00
C GLU A 310 -8.30 16.57 8.14
N ALA A 311 -8.25 17.85 8.50
CA ALA A 311 -8.92 18.92 7.76
C ALA A 311 -8.41 19.04 6.32
N VAL A 312 -7.14 18.68 6.06
CA VAL A 312 -6.55 18.63 4.71
C VAL A 312 -7.35 17.74 3.75
N LEU A 313 -7.96 16.66 4.23
CA LEU A 313 -8.73 15.73 3.38
C LEU A 313 -10.01 16.37 2.82
N THR A 314 -10.52 17.42 3.49
CA THR A 314 -11.84 18.03 3.18
C THR A 314 -11.72 19.46 2.66
N VAL A 315 -10.50 19.95 2.41
CA VAL A 315 -10.31 21.29 1.84
C VAL A 315 -10.88 21.34 0.42
N ASP A 316 -11.33 22.53 0.04
CA ASP A 316 -11.85 22.77 -1.30
C ASP A 316 -10.70 22.74 -2.33
N CYS A 317 -10.61 21.63 -3.05
CA CYS A 317 -9.59 21.34 -4.07
C CYS A 317 -10.20 20.59 -5.25
N ASP A 318 -9.48 20.55 -6.38
CA ASP A 318 -9.87 19.75 -7.54
C ASP A 318 -9.30 18.33 -7.44
N VAL A 319 -8.11 18.18 -6.85
CA VAL A 319 -7.42 16.90 -6.65
C VAL A 319 -7.03 16.72 -5.19
N LEU A 320 -7.37 15.56 -4.61
CA LEU A 320 -6.88 15.12 -3.31
C LEU A 320 -5.89 13.98 -3.48
N VAL A 321 -4.72 14.07 -2.83
CA VAL A 321 -3.67 13.06 -2.86
C VAL A 321 -3.44 12.50 -1.44
N PRO A 322 -4.09 11.40 -1.05
CA PRO A 322 -3.79 10.72 0.20
C PRO A 322 -2.52 9.87 0.06
N ALA A 323 -1.46 10.25 0.75
CA ALA A 323 -0.11 9.71 0.64
C ALA A 323 0.60 9.52 2.00
N ALA A 324 -0.15 9.39 3.10
CA ALA A 324 0.40 9.07 4.42
C ALA A 324 0.23 7.59 4.82
N THR A 325 -0.97 7.20 5.22
CA THR A 325 -1.30 5.88 5.81
C THR A 325 -2.62 5.36 5.24
N GLU A 326 -2.92 4.10 5.51
CA GLU A 326 -4.18 3.44 5.21
C GLU A 326 -5.38 4.05 5.96
N ASN A 327 -6.60 3.81 5.43
CA ASN A 327 -7.89 4.09 6.07
C ASN A 327 -8.08 5.54 6.56
N VAL A 328 -7.53 6.51 5.84
CA VAL A 328 -7.67 7.95 6.14
C VAL A 328 -8.93 8.55 5.54
N ILE A 329 -9.45 7.97 4.46
CA ILE A 329 -10.75 8.29 3.88
C ILE A 329 -11.73 7.19 4.28
N THR A 330 -12.73 7.57 5.07
CA THR A 330 -13.69 6.66 5.70
C THR A 330 -15.12 7.18 5.52
N ARG A 331 -16.12 6.37 5.89
CA ARG A 331 -17.54 6.78 5.92
C ARG A 331 -17.78 8.11 6.66
N LYS A 332 -16.91 8.47 7.61
CA LYS A 332 -17.03 9.69 8.42
C LYS A 332 -16.68 10.97 7.65
N ASN A 333 -15.72 10.93 6.73
CA ASN A 333 -15.22 12.12 6.04
C ASN A 333 -15.45 12.11 4.52
N ALA A 334 -15.73 10.95 3.91
CA ALA A 334 -16.04 10.84 2.49
C ALA A 334 -17.12 11.82 1.99
N PRO A 335 -18.26 12.01 2.70
CA PRO A 335 -19.29 12.98 2.27
C PRO A 335 -18.83 14.45 2.26
N HIS A 336 -17.68 14.75 2.86
CA HIS A 336 -17.13 16.09 2.99
C HIS A 336 -15.97 16.36 2.02
N ILE A 337 -15.54 15.35 1.26
CA ILE A 337 -14.50 15.48 0.25
C ILE A 337 -15.09 16.20 -0.97
N LYS A 338 -14.43 17.28 -1.40
CA LYS A 338 -14.86 18.14 -2.51
C LYS A 338 -14.08 17.90 -3.81
N ALA A 339 -13.03 17.09 -3.74
CA ALA A 339 -12.16 16.81 -4.87
C ALA A 339 -12.91 16.08 -5.99
N LYS A 340 -12.60 16.42 -7.23
CA LYS A 340 -13.10 15.71 -8.42
C LYS A 340 -12.30 14.44 -8.69
N ILE A 341 -11.05 14.42 -8.26
CA ILE A 341 -10.13 13.28 -8.40
C ILE A 341 -9.47 13.02 -7.05
N ILE A 342 -9.44 11.75 -6.66
CA ILE A 342 -8.63 11.26 -5.55
C ILE A 342 -7.51 10.40 -6.16
N CYS A 343 -6.26 10.82 -5.99
CA CYS A 343 -5.08 10.11 -6.46
C CYS A 343 -4.38 9.44 -5.28
N GLU A 344 -4.67 8.17 -5.06
CA GLU A 344 -4.11 7.40 -3.94
C GLU A 344 -2.60 7.16 -4.11
N GLY A 345 -1.80 7.84 -3.29
CA GLY A 345 -0.35 7.63 -3.22
C GLY A 345 0.06 6.63 -2.14
N ALA A 346 -0.76 6.45 -1.11
CA ALA A 346 -0.63 5.40 -0.11
C ALA A 346 -1.32 4.12 -0.57
N ASN A 347 -1.01 2.98 0.06
CA ASN A 347 -1.76 1.74 -0.15
C ASN A 347 -3.02 1.75 0.74
N GLY A 348 -4.19 1.56 0.14
CA GLY A 348 -5.47 1.47 0.85
C GLY A 348 -5.85 2.69 1.72
N PRO A 349 -5.66 3.96 1.27
CA PRO A 349 -6.07 5.11 2.07
C PRO A 349 -7.59 5.25 2.18
N THR A 350 -8.37 4.62 1.28
CA THR A 350 -9.83 4.69 1.25
C THR A 350 -10.45 3.36 1.64
N THR A 351 -11.40 3.38 2.58
CA THR A 351 -12.14 2.19 2.99
C THR A 351 -13.20 1.82 1.95
N ALA A 352 -13.61 0.55 1.89
CA ALA A 352 -14.68 0.11 0.98
C ALA A 352 -15.99 0.88 1.19
N ALA A 353 -16.34 1.15 2.45
CA ALA A 353 -17.52 1.95 2.80
C ALA A 353 -17.40 3.43 2.38
N ALA A 354 -16.19 3.95 2.19
CA ALA A 354 -15.97 5.30 1.67
C ALA A 354 -16.00 5.32 0.14
N ASP A 355 -15.46 4.27 -0.51
CA ASP A 355 -15.50 4.11 -1.97
C ASP A 355 -16.95 4.13 -2.50
N GLU A 356 -17.93 3.58 -1.76
CA GLU A 356 -19.36 3.64 -2.15
C GLU A 356 -19.99 5.05 -2.08
N ILE A 357 -19.40 5.97 -1.31
CA ILE A 357 -19.94 7.32 -1.07
C ILE A 357 -19.38 8.32 -2.08
N LEU A 358 -18.13 8.11 -2.51
CA LEU A 358 -17.39 8.95 -3.47
C LEU A 358 -17.86 8.69 -4.90
#